data_AF-A0A9P0DU74-F1
#
_entry.id   AF-A0A9P0DU74-F1
#
_cell.length_a   1.000
_cell.length_b   1.000
_cell.length_c   1.000
_cell.angle_alpha   90.00
_cell.angle_beta   90.00
_cell.angle_gamma   90.00
#
_symmetry.space_group_name_H-M   'P 1'
#
loop_
_entity.id
_entity.type
_entity.pdbx_description
1 polymer ?
#
loop_
_entity_poly.entity_id
_entity_poly.type
_entity_poly.pdbx_seq_one_letter_code
_entity_poly.pdbx_strand_id
1 'polypeptide(L)'
;MSHIFINAIILGYCILYIGDWGWSKVKWSIDMENFPISLGVIVFSYTSQIFLPTLEGNMEDPSKFQWMLDWSHVWAAVFKAAFGYVCFLTFQNDTQQVITNNLPSAGFKGLVNICLVVKALLSYPLPYYAACELLERAFFKGKPKTPFPSIWAQDGELKVWGLAWRIGVIVFTILMACFIPHFSILMGFIGSFTGTMLSFIWPCYFHLKLKRSTMDSKTIALDYFIIFLGFLFGIIGIFDSGNALIKAFAIGLPF
;
A
#
# COMPACT_ATOMS: atom_id res chain seq x y z
N MET A 1 -11.39 -6.79 -13.68
CA MET A 1 -11.14 -6.90 -15.13
C MET A 1 -9.94 -6.06 -15.59
N SER A 2 -9.90 -4.74 -15.39
CA SER A 2 -8.79 -3.88 -15.85
C SER A 2 -7.40 -4.28 -15.33
N HIS A 3 -7.28 -4.67 -14.06
CA HIS A 3 -6.02 -5.13 -13.47
C HIS A 3 -5.44 -6.37 -14.17
N ILE A 4 -6.30 -7.34 -14.51
CA ILE A 4 -5.88 -8.58 -15.19
C ILE A 4 -5.42 -8.26 -16.60
N PHE A 5 -6.14 -7.38 -17.31
CA PHE A 5 -5.78 -6.95 -18.67
C PHE A 5 -4.40 -6.30 -18.73
N ILE A 6 -4.13 -5.34 -17.83
CA ILE A 6 -2.83 -4.64 -17.78
C ILE A 6 -1.70 -5.62 -17.45
N ASN A 7 -1.90 -6.51 -16.48
CA ASN A 7 -0.87 -7.49 -16.13
C ASN A 7 -0.62 -8.50 -17.24
N ALA A 8 -1.66 -8.95 -17.94
CA ALA A 8 -1.54 -9.86 -19.08
C ALA A 8 -0.76 -9.21 -20.23
N ILE A 9 -1.00 -7.92 -20.49
CA ILE A 9 -0.24 -7.15 -21.48
C ILE A 9 1.24 -7.09 -21.12
N ILE A 10 1.57 -6.71 -19.88
CA ILE A 10 2.96 -6.54 -19.46
C ILE A 10 3.68 -7.89 -19.47
N LEU A 11 3.06 -8.93 -18.92
CA LEU A 11 3.62 -10.28 -18.93
C LEU A 11 3.77 -10.82 -20.36
N GLY A 12 2.77 -10.62 -21.21
CA GLY A 12 2.83 -11.00 -22.62
C GLY A 12 4.01 -10.33 -23.33
N TYR A 13 4.21 -9.02 -23.10
CA TYR A 13 5.39 -8.31 -23.60
C TYR A 13 6.69 -8.93 -23.05
N CYS A 14 6.80 -9.15 -21.75
CA CYS A 14 8.01 -9.72 -21.13
C CYS A 14 8.34 -11.13 -21.66
N ILE A 15 7.32 -11.95 -21.93
CA ILE A 15 7.48 -13.31 -22.47
C ILE A 15 7.92 -13.27 -23.94
N LEU A 16 7.43 -12.30 -24.74
CA LEU A 16 7.87 -12.15 -26.14
C LEU A 16 9.38 -11.83 -26.23
N TYR A 17 9.93 -11.12 -25.23
CA TYR A 17 11.35 -10.78 -25.14
C TYR A 17 12.14 -11.75 -24.25
N ILE A 18 11.67 -12.99 -24.08
CA ILE A 18 12.35 -14.01 -23.24
C ILE A 18 13.79 -14.31 -23.68
N GLY A 19 14.09 -14.16 -24.98
CA GLY A 19 15.44 -14.33 -25.52
C GLY A 19 16.44 -13.27 -25.04
N ASP A 20 15.97 -12.07 -24.69
CA ASP A 20 16.79 -10.93 -24.27
C ASP A 20 16.85 -10.76 -22.74
N TRP A 21 16.39 -11.77 -21.99
CA TRP A 21 16.35 -11.70 -20.54
C TRP A 21 17.76 -11.57 -19.94
N GLY A 22 17.93 -10.51 -19.14
CA GLY A 22 19.21 -10.11 -18.56
C GLY A 22 19.58 -10.88 -17.30
N TRP A 23 19.72 -12.20 -17.39
CA TRP A 23 20.09 -13.04 -16.23
C TRP A 23 21.37 -12.60 -15.52
N SER A 24 22.34 -12.07 -16.28
CA SER A 24 23.61 -11.55 -15.76
C SER A 24 23.49 -10.25 -14.96
N LYS A 25 22.36 -9.53 -15.08
CA LYS A 25 22.10 -8.27 -14.36
C LYS A 25 21.45 -8.49 -13.00
N VAL A 26 21.02 -9.72 -12.71
CA VAL A 26 20.47 -10.08 -11.39
C VAL A 26 21.60 -10.04 -10.37
N LYS A 27 21.58 -9.02 -9.50
CA LYS A 27 22.51 -8.89 -8.39
C LYS A 27 22.07 -9.80 -7.24
N TRP A 28 22.99 -10.61 -6.75
CA TRP A 28 22.79 -11.43 -5.54
C TRP A 28 23.22 -10.71 -4.25
N SER A 29 23.83 -9.53 -4.37
CA SER A 29 24.21 -8.67 -3.24
C SER A 29 23.04 -7.80 -2.79
N ILE A 30 22.84 -7.70 -1.48
CA ILE A 30 21.85 -6.79 -0.88
C ILE A 30 22.42 -5.37 -0.92
N ASP A 31 21.72 -4.46 -1.59
CA ASP A 31 22.00 -3.03 -1.55
C ASP A 31 21.36 -2.42 -0.31
N MET A 32 22.17 -2.06 0.68
CA MET A 32 21.70 -1.59 1.98
C MET A 32 20.96 -0.24 1.90
N GLU A 33 21.18 0.57 0.84
CA GLU A 33 20.49 1.86 0.68
C GLU A 33 19.06 1.67 0.15
N ASN A 34 18.88 0.79 -0.83
CA ASN A 34 17.58 0.57 -1.48
C ASN A 34 16.74 -0.54 -0.83
N PHE A 35 17.37 -1.40 -0.02
CA PHE A 35 16.70 -2.52 0.63
C PHE A 35 15.58 -2.07 1.59
N PRO A 36 15.79 -1.10 2.50
CA PRO A 36 14.74 -0.65 3.41
C PRO A 36 13.56 0.01 2.69
N ILE A 37 13.83 0.80 1.65
CA ILE A 37 12.81 1.41 0.79
C ILE A 37 11.98 0.30 0.12
N SER A 38 12.64 -0.71 -0.44
CA SER A 38 11.99 -1.86 -1.08
C SER A 38 11.13 -2.67 -0.10
N LEU A 39 11.63 -2.90 1.12
CA LEU A 39 10.88 -3.56 2.19
C LEU A 39 9.63 -2.75 2.56
N GLY A 40 9.75 -1.43 2.67
CA GLY A 40 8.61 -0.52 2.87
C GLY A 40 7.57 -0.65 1.76
N VAL A 41 7.99 -0.65 0.49
CA VAL A 41 7.08 -0.84 -0.66
C VAL A 41 6.38 -2.19 -0.60
N ILE A 42 7.09 -3.27 -0.23
CA ILE A 42 6.50 -4.61 -0.07
C ILE A 42 5.42 -4.59 1.02
N VAL A 43 5.75 -4.09 2.22
CA VAL A 43 4.82 -3.98 3.35
C VAL A 43 3.59 -3.16 2.95
N PHE A 44 3.79 -1.99 2.34
CA PHE A 44 2.70 -1.16 1.83
C PHE A 44 1.79 -1.93 0.87
N SER A 45 2.37 -2.76 0.01
CA SER A 45 1.62 -3.53 -0.98
C SER A 45 0.72 -4.64 -0.40
N TYR A 46 0.92 -4.98 0.88
CA TYR A 46 0.10 -5.92 1.65
C TYR A 46 -0.84 -5.24 2.65
N THR A 47 -0.77 -3.91 2.77
CA THR A 47 -1.64 -3.15 3.66
C THR A 47 -3.09 -3.23 3.18
N SER A 48 -3.87 -4.09 3.84
CA SER A 48 -5.30 -4.30 3.57
C SER A 48 -6.17 -4.18 4.83
N GLN A 49 -5.56 -3.86 5.98
CA GLN A 49 -6.16 -3.91 7.31
C GLN A 49 -7.40 -3.01 7.44
N ILE A 50 -7.46 -1.89 6.72
CA ILE A 50 -8.60 -0.98 6.70
C ILE A 50 -9.87 -1.62 6.11
N PHE A 51 -9.71 -2.58 5.20
CA PHE A 51 -10.82 -3.22 4.49
C PHE A 51 -11.25 -4.54 5.15
N LEU A 52 -10.39 -5.15 5.97
CA LEU A 52 -10.64 -6.47 6.54
C LEU A 52 -11.97 -6.59 7.31
N PRO A 53 -12.34 -5.66 8.22
CA PRO A 53 -13.61 -5.77 8.95
C PRO A 53 -14.83 -5.67 8.04
N THR A 54 -14.79 -4.76 7.07
CA THR A 54 -15.87 -4.61 6.08
C THR A 54 -15.95 -5.85 5.20
N LEU A 55 -14.81 -6.42 4.80
CA LEU A 55 -14.77 -7.63 3.98
C LEU A 55 -15.35 -8.82 4.73
N GLU A 56 -14.91 -9.07 5.97
CA GLU A 56 -15.43 -10.13 6.85
C GLU A 56 -16.94 -10.00 7.06
N GLY A 57 -17.44 -8.78 7.34
CA GLY A 57 -18.86 -8.54 7.55
C GLY A 57 -19.74 -8.68 6.31
N ASN A 58 -19.14 -8.67 5.11
CA ASN A 58 -19.85 -8.85 3.83
C ASN A 58 -19.66 -10.26 3.23
N MET A 59 -18.95 -11.18 3.91
CA MET A 59 -18.82 -12.55 3.44
C MET A 59 -20.12 -13.32 3.69
N GLU A 60 -20.52 -14.15 2.70
CA GLU A 60 -21.64 -15.09 2.85
C GLU A 60 -21.42 -16.07 4.01
N ASP A 61 -20.16 -16.48 4.22
CA ASP A 61 -19.74 -17.34 5.32
C ASP A 61 -18.48 -16.78 6.01
N PRO A 62 -18.64 -15.97 7.07
CA PRO A 62 -17.52 -15.38 7.81
C PRO A 62 -16.60 -16.42 8.46
N SER A 63 -17.04 -17.66 8.69
CA SER A 63 -16.20 -18.70 9.30
C SER A 63 -14.98 -19.07 8.43
N LYS A 64 -15.06 -18.82 7.12
CA LYS A 64 -14.00 -19.08 6.14
C LYS A 64 -13.05 -17.90 5.94
N PHE A 65 -13.20 -16.82 6.70
CA PHE A 65 -12.39 -15.60 6.55
C PHE A 65 -10.89 -15.88 6.66
N GLN A 66 -10.45 -16.63 7.67
CA GLN A 66 -9.04 -16.97 7.84
C GLN A 66 -8.48 -17.76 6.65
N TRP A 67 -9.21 -18.77 6.19
CA TRP A 67 -8.82 -19.58 5.02
C TRP A 67 -8.70 -18.73 3.76
N MET A 68 -9.68 -17.84 3.52
CA MET A 68 -9.64 -16.90 2.41
C MET A 68 -8.42 -15.95 2.52
N LEU A 69 -8.11 -15.46 3.72
CA LEU A 69 -6.95 -14.58 3.93
C LEU A 69 -5.63 -15.29 3.65
N ASP A 70 -5.45 -16.51 4.16
CA ASP A 70 -4.21 -17.27 3.98
C ASP A 70 -3.94 -17.49 2.48
N TRP A 71 -4.92 -18.01 1.73
CA TRP A 71 -4.75 -18.28 0.30
C TRP A 71 -4.59 -17.01 -0.53
N SER A 72 -5.35 -15.96 -0.22
CA SER A 72 -5.24 -14.70 -0.96
C SER A 72 -3.85 -14.07 -0.80
N HIS A 73 -3.25 -14.12 0.39
CA HIS A 73 -1.90 -13.61 0.62
C HIS A 73 -0.82 -14.48 -0.04
N VAL A 74 -0.95 -15.81 0.01
CA VAL A 74 -0.02 -16.74 -0.67
C VAL A 74 -0.03 -16.49 -2.18
N TRP A 75 -1.22 -16.45 -2.81
CA TRP A 75 -1.33 -16.19 -4.24
C TRP A 75 -0.86 -14.78 -4.62
N ALA A 76 -1.14 -13.77 -3.79
CA ALA A 76 -0.62 -12.43 -4.00
C ALA A 76 0.91 -12.40 -3.95
N ALA A 77 1.53 -13.13 -3.03
CA ALA A 77 2.98 -13.21 -2.89
C ALA A 77 3.64 -13.86 -4.11
N VAL A 78 3.14 -15.03 -4.50
CA VAL A 78 3.64 -15.74 -5.69
C VAL A 78 3.49 -14.86 -6.94
N PHE A 79 2.31 -14.26 -7.13
CA PHE A 79 2.04 -13.42 -8.29
C PHE A 79 2.95 -12.18 -8.33
N LYS A 80 3.06 -11.43 -7.22
CA LYS A 80 3.89 -10.22 -7.15
C LYS A 80 5.37 -10.54 -7.37
N ALA A 81 5.88 -11.61 -6.75
CA ALA A 81 7.28 -12.02 -6.89
C ALA A 81 7.59 -12.46 -8.33
N ALA A 82 6.76 -13.32 -8.92
CA ALA A 82 6.93 -13.78 -10.29
C ALA A 82 6.83 -12.61 -11.29
N PHE A 83 5.82 -11.75 -11.12
CA PHE A 83 5.62 -10.57 -11.97
C PHE A 83 6.81 -9.61 -11.89
N GLY A 84 7.26 -9.28 -10.67
CA GLY A 84 8.41 -8.40 -10.46
C GLY A 84 9.70 -8.96 -11.06
N TYR A 85 9.94 -10.27 -10.87
CA TYR A 85 11.12 -10.93 -11.40
C TYR A 85 11.15 -10.96 -12.94
N VAL A 86 10.04 -11.34 -13.57
CA VAL A 86 9.92 -11.37 -15.05
C VAL A 86 10.07 -9.97 -15.64
N CYS A 87 9.47 -8.96 -15.02
CA CYS A 87 9.62 -7.56 -15.45
C CYS A 87 11.07 -7.09 -15.33
N PHE A 88 11.73 -7.39 -14.21
CA PHE A 88 13.14 -7.02 -14.02
C PHE A 88 14.06 -7.73 -15.02
N LEU A 89 13.83 -9.00 -15.34
CA LEU A 89 14.64 -9.70 -16.34
C LEU A 89 14.52 -9.07 -17.74
N THR A 90 13.35 -8.53 -18.06
CA THR A 90 13.08 -7.89 -19.36
C THR A 90 13.69 -6.49 -19.44
N PHE A 91 13.44 -5.63 -18.44
CA PHE A 91 13.86 -4.22 -18.49
C PHE A 91 15.17 -3.93 -17.77
N GLN A 92 15.69 -4.87 -17.00
CA GLN A 92 16.99 -4.82 -16.34
C GLN A 92 17.17 -3.53 -15.52
N ASN A 93 18.28 -2.83 -15.72
CA ASN A 93 18.60 -1.59 -15.01
C ASN A 93 17.70 -0.40 -15.41
N ASP A 94 16.96 -0.49 -16.52
CA ASP A 94 16.08 0.59 -16.98
C ASP A 94 14.69 0.55 -16.33
N THR A 95 14.43 -0.45 -15.47
CA THR A 95 13.15 -0.64 -14.78
C THR A 95 12.72 0.62 -14.04
N GLN A 96 11.60 1.20 -14.47
CA GLN A 96 11.01 2.39 -13.85
C GLN A 96 10.11 2.00 -12.68
N GLN A 97 9.84 2.97 -11.79
CA GLN A 97 8.95 2.79 -10.64
C GLN A 97 7.52 2.37 -11.04
N VAL A 98 7.10 2.78 -12.24
CA VAL A 98 5.84 2.37 -12.86
C VAL A 98 6.18 1.60 -14.13
N ILE A 99 6.00 0.28 -14.09
CA ILE A 99 6.48 -0.63 -15.13
C ILE A 99 5.90 -0.34 -16.52
N THR A 100 4.70 0.22 -16.60
CA THR A 100 4.06 0.56 -17.88
C THR A 100 4.78 1.68 -18.62
N ASN A 101 5.59 2.48 -17.92
CA ASN A 101 6.41 3.51 -18.52
C ASN A 101 7.62 2.96 -19.30
N ASN A 102 8.00 1.70 -19.05
CA ASN A 102 9.05 0.99 -19.77
C ASN A 102 8.62 0.45 -21.14
N LEU A 103 7.33 0.49 -21.47
CA LEU A 103 6.84 0.02 -22.78
C LEU A 103 7.38 0.95 -23.89
N PRO A 104 8.01 0.41 -24.96
CA PRO A 104 8.71 1.21 -25.96
C PRO A 104 7.77 1.92 -26.95
N SER A 105 6.61 1.32 -27.25
CA SER A 105 5.64 1.91 -28.19
C SER A 105 4.85 3.03 -27.50
N ALA A 106 5.01 4.26 -27.99
CA ALA A 106 4.33 5.44 -27.43
C ALA A 106 2.80 5.30 -27.42
N GLY A 107 2.21 4.75 -28.50
CA GLY A 107 0.76 4.52 -28.59
C GLY A 107 0.28 3.43 -27.62
N PHE A 108 1.04 2.34 -27.49
CA PHE A 108 0.69 1.24 -26.59
C PHE A 108 0.85 1.63 -25.11
N LYS A 109 1.94 2.32 -24.78
CA LYS A 109 2.17 2.94 -23.47
C LYS A 109 1.03 3.88 -23.10
N GLY A 110 0.61 4.74 -24.03
CA GLY A 110 -0.53 5.65 -23.84
C GLY A 110 -1.82 4.92 -23.49
N LEU A 111 -2.17 3.88 -24.25
CA LEU A 111 -3.36 3.07 -24.00
C LEU A 111 -3.34 2.41 -22.61
N VAL A 112 -2.24 1.73 -22.26
CA VAL A 112 -2.11 1.06 -20.97
C VAL A 112 -2.15 2.05 -19.81
N ASN A 113 -1.49 3.20 -19.95
CA ASN A 113 -1.51 4.26 -18.94
C ASN A 113 -2.90 4.89 -18.77
N ILE A 114 -3.66 5.09 -19.85
CA ILE A 114 -5.06 5.55 -19.75
C ILE A 114 -5.90 4.51 -19.00
N CYS A 115 -5.76 3.22 -19.32
CA CYS A 115 -6.45 2.16 -18.59
C CYS A 115 -6.07 2.14 -17.09
N LEU A 116 -4.80 2.38 -16.75
CA LEU A 116 -4.33 2.52 -15.37
C LEU A 116 -4.98 3.71 -14.66
N VAL A 117 -5.05 4.87 -15.31
CA VAL A 117 -5.69 6.08 -14.76
C VAL A 117 -7.17 5.86 -14.52
N VAL A 118 -7.90 5.31 -15.49
CA VAL A 118 -9.32 4.98 -15.35
C VAL A 118 -9.53 4.00 -14.20
N LYS A 119 -8.69 2.96 -14.09
CA LYS A 119 -8.73 2.04 -12.95
C LYS A 119 -8.52 2.77 -11.62
N ALA A 120 -7.51 3.65 -11.54
CA ALA A 120 -7.21 4.39 -10.32
C ALA A 120 -8.40 5.27 -9.90
N LEU A 121 -9.02 5.98 -10.84
CA LEU A 121 -10.19 6.82 -10.61
C LEU A 121 -11.41 6.00 -10.13
N LEU A 122 -11.67 4.85 -10.75
CA LEU A 122 -12.77 3.97 -10.35
C LEU A 122 -12.52 3.27 -9.01
N SER A 123 -11.26 3.09 -8.62
CA SER A 123 -10.89 2.42 -7.37
C SER A 123 -10.72 3.38 -6.19
N TYR A 124 -10.48 4.67 -6.44
CA TYR A 124 -10.28 5.70 -5.42
C TYR A 124 -11.45 5.85 -4.42
N PRO A 125 -12.74 5.74 -4.83
CA PRO A 125 -13.86 5.89 -3.90
C PRO A 125 -13.83 4.90 -2.73
N LEU A 126 -13.37 3.67 -2.92
CA LEU A 126 -13.37 2.63 -1.89
C LEU A 126 -12.49 3.00 -0.66
N PRO A 127 -11.17 3.23 -0.80
CA PRO A 127 -10.33 3.70 0.30
C PRO A 127 -10.79 5.06 0.83
N TYR A 128 -11.26 5.94 -0.06
CA TYR A 128 -11.73 7.27 0.34
C TYR A 128 -12.92 7.19 1.30
N TYR A 129 -13.96 6.41 0.97
CA TYR A 129 -15.13 6.26 1.84
C TYR A 129 -14.77 5.55 3.15
N ALA A 130 -13.94 4.52 3.11
CA ALA A 130 -13.47 3.84 4.32
C ALA A 130 -12.69 4.81 5.25
N ALA A 131 -11.81 5.65 4.68
CA ALA A 131 -11.08 6.66 5.42
C ALA A 131 -12.02 7.75 5.99
N CYS A 132 -12.97 8.24 5.20
CA CYS A 132 -13.98 9.20 5.66
C CYS A 132 -14.81 8.63 6.81
N GLU A 133 -15.24 7.38 6.72
CA GLU A 133 -16.00 6.72 7.78
C GLU A 133 -15.19 6.54 9.06
N LEU A 134 -13.91 6.15 8.97
CA LEU A 134 -13.04 6.07 10.13
C LEU A 134 -12.82 7.43 10.79
N LEU A 135 -12.54 8.47 9.99
CA LEU A 135 -12.37 9.83 10.48
C LEU A 135 -13.67 10.35 11.12
N GLU A 136 -14.82 10.07 10.50
CA GLU A 136 -16.13 10.40 11.04
C GLU A 136 -16.36 9.73 12.40
N ARG A 137 -16.10 8.43 12.49
CA ARG A 137 -16.27 7.66 13.74
C ARG A 137 -15.35 8.16 14.85
N ALA A 138 -14.14 8.63 14.52
CA ALA A 138 -13.15 9.12 15.46
C ALA A 138 -13.43 10.55 15.94
N PHE A 139 -13.89 11.44 15.05
CA PHE A 139 -13.93 12.88 15.32
C PHE A 139 -15.35 13.46 15.42
N PHE A 140 -16.36 12.85 14.78
CA PHE A 140 -17.65 13.48 14.47
C PHE A 140 -18.89 12.69 14.95
N LYS A 141 -18.85 12.00 16.09
CA LYS A 141 -20.04 11.36 16.73
C LYS A 141 -20.78 12.26 17.74
N GLY A 142 -20.34 13.49 17.94
CA GLY A 142 -20.92 14.44 18.90
C GLY A 142 -20.43 14.25 20.34
N LYS A 143 -20.52 15.34 21.13
CA LYS A 143 -20.16 15.33 22.56
C LYS A 143 -21.16 14.48 23.37
N PRO A 144 -20.70 13.71 24.38
CA PRO A 144 -19.36 13.68 24.96
C PRO A 144 -18.39 12.69 24.30
N LYS A 145 -18.81 11.96 23.27
CA LYS A 145 -18.04 10.85 22.68
C LYS A 145 -16.92 11.30 21.74
N THR A 146 -17.06 12.45 21.07
CA THR A 146 -16.02 13.02 20.18
C THR A 146 -15.97 14.54 20.27
N PRO A 147 -14.85 15.19 19.86
CA PRO A 147 -14.68 16.64 19.99
C PRO A 147 -15.60 17.47 19.07
N PHE A 148 -15.93 16.97 17.87
CA PHE A 148 -16.71 17.73 16.88
C PHE A 148 -18.19 17.30 16.81
N PRO A 149 -19.09 18.21 16.38
CA PRO A 149 -20.50 17.90 16.17
C PRO A 149 -20.71 16.86 15.06
N SER A 150 -21.84 16.16 15.11
CA SER A 150 -22.19 15.18 14.08
C SER A 150 -22.29 15.80 12.71
N ILE A 151 -21.65 15.13 11.73
CA ILE A 151 -21.66 15.45 10.30
C ILE A 151 -23.06 15.25 9.68
N TRP A 152 -23.88 14.38 10.27
CA TRP A 152 -25.23 14.08 9.82
C TRP A 152 -26.28 14.95 10.52
N ALA A 153 -27.29 15.39 9.77
CA ALA A 153 -28.52 15.97 10.29
C ALA A 153 -29.39 14.87 10.94
N GLN A 154 -30.38 15.27 11.73
CA GLN A 154 -31.34 14.32 12.31
C GLN A 154 -32.14 13.58 11.24
N ASP A 155 -32.29 14.18 10.07
CA ASP A 155 -33.02 13.62 8.92
C ASP A 155 -32.18 12.68 8.04
N GLY A 156 -30.93 12.42 8.42
CA GLY A 156 -29.99 11.59 7.63
C GLY A 156 -29.28 12.34 6.49
N GLU A 157 -29.55 13.63 6.32
CA GLU A 157 -28.86 14.46 5.33
C GLU A 157 -27.45 14.87 5.78
N LEU A 158 -26.52 14.95 4.83
CA LEU A 158 -25.15 15.38 5.08
C LEU A 158 -25.12 16.90 5.28
N LYS A 159 -24.67 17.38 6.44
CA LYS A 159 -24.55 18.82 6.69
C LYS A 159 -23.49 19.44 5.78
N VAL A 160 -23.64 20.74 5.46
CA VAL A 160 -22.67 21.52 4.68
C VAL A 160 -21.24 21.41 5.25
N TRP A 161 -21.09 21.41 6.58
CA TRP A 161 -19.80 21.21 7.24
C TRP A 161 -19.21 19.81 6.98
N GLY A 162 -20.06 18.79 6.93
CA GLY A 162 -19.68 17.42 6.58
C GLY A 162 -19.21 17.28 5.14
N LEU A 163 -19.90 17.96 4.22
CA LEU A 163 -19.48 18.05 2.82
C LEU A 163 -18.12 18.77 2.70
N ALA A 164 -17.94 19.89 3.41
CA ALA A 164 -16.67 20.62 3.44
C ALA A 164 -15.51 19.76 3.94
N TRP A 165 -15.72 18.96 4.99
CA TRP A 165 -14.73 18.00 5.49
C TRP A 165 -14.35 16.95 4.44
N ARG A 166 -15.34 16.34 3.78
CA ARG A 166 -15.14 15.36 2.70
C ARG A 166 -14.33 15.96 1.55
N ILE A 167 -14.71 17.15 1.08
CA ILE A 167 -13.96 17.88 0.04
C ILE A 167 -12.53 18.19 0.51
N GLY A 168 -12.35 18.59 1.77
CA GLY A 168 -11.04 18.85 2.36
C GLY A 168 -10.10 17.63 2.31
N VAL A 169 -10.62 16.43 2.59
CA VAL A 169 -9.84 15.18 2.45
C VAL A 169 -9.42 14.94 1.00
N ILE A 170 -10.32 15.16 0.03
CA ILE A 170 -9.99 15.03 -1.40
C ILE A 170 -8.88 16.01 -1.79
N VAL A 171 -9.05 17.30 -1.45
CA VAL A 171 -8.06 18.35 -1.74
C VAL A 171 -6.71 17.99 -1.13
N PHE A 172 -6.68 17.51 0.12
CA PHE A 172 -5.45 17.06 0.76
C PHE A 172 -4.76 15.93 -0.02
N THR A 173 -5.51 14.93 -0.50
CA THR A 173 -4.91 13.85 -1.31
C THR A 173 -4.38 14.34 -2.65
N ILE A 174 -5.02 15.34 -3.28
CA ILE A 174 -4.55 15.96 -4.53
C ILE A 174 -3.27 16.75 -4.28
N LEU A 175 -3.22 17.55 -3.21
CA LEU A 175 -2.02 18.30 -2.84
C LEU A 175 -0.84 17.36 -2.62
N MET A 176 -1.04 16.26 -1.89
CA MET A 176 -0.01 15.24 -1.71
C MET A 176 0.48 14.66 -3.04
N ALA A 177 -0.42 14.40 -3.99
CA ALA A 177 -0.06 13.91 -5.31
C ALA A 177 0.71 14.94 -6.16
N CYS A 178 0.42 16.23 -6.03
CA CYS A 178 1.12 17.30 -6.74
C CYS A 178 2.51 17.58 -6.18
N PHE A 179 2.68 17.46 -4.85
CA PHE A 179 3.94 17.84 -4.21
C PHE A 179 4.97 16.72 -4.13
N ILE A 180 4.57 15.44 -4.10
CA ILE A 180 5.52 14.36 -3.82
C ILE A 180 6.18 13.85 -5.10
N PRO A 181 7.51 14.06 -5.27
CA PRO A 181 8.27 13.45 -6.35
C PRO A 181 8.49 11.96 -6.05
N HIS A 182 8.50 11.13 -7.10
CA HIS A 182 8.82 9.70 -7.05
C HIS A 182 7.88 8.83 -6.20
N PHE A 183 6.94 8.16 -6.88
CA PHE A 183 5.95 7.26 -6.32
C PHE A 183 6.51 6.15 -5.40
N SER A 184 7.65 5.55 -5.74
CA SER A 184 8.24 4.45 -4.97
C SER A 184 8.75 4.87 -3.59
N ILE A 185 9.36 6.05 -3.47
CA ILE A 185 9.88 6.56 -2.18
C ILE A 185 8.72 6.85 -1.24
N LEU A 186 7.63 7.43 -1.76
CA LEU A 186 6.41 7.65 -0.99
C LEU A 186 5.81 6.34 -0.46
N MET A 187 5.67 5.33 -1.32
CA MET A 187 5.17 4.03 -0.91
C MET A 187 6.09 3.36 0.12
N GLY A 188 7.41 3.46 -0.08
CA GLY A 188 8.42 2.99 0.87
C GLY A 188 8.27 3.66 2.23
N PHE A 189 8.09 4.98 2.25
CA PHE A 189 7.88 5.76 3.48
C PHE A 189 6.58 5.38 4.19
N ILE A 190 5.45 5.36 3.48
CA ILE A 190 4.15 5.00 4.05
C ILE A 190 4.19 3.56 4.57
N GLY A 191 4.76 2.62 3.82
CA GLY A 191 4.90 1.24 4.25
C GLY A 191 5.80 1.06 5.46
N SER A 192 6.93 1.77 5.50
CA SER A 192 7.87 1.74 6.64
C SER A 192 7.26 2.36 7.88
N PHE A 193 6.43 3.40 7.75
CA PHE A 193 5.77 4.04 8.88
C PHE A 193 4.45 3.37 9.24
N THR A 194 3.39 3.60 8.45
CA THR A 194 2.05 3.13 8.79
C THR A 194 1.92 1.62 8.56
N GLY A 195 2.57 1.09 7.54
CA GLY A 195 2.53 -0.34 7.23
C GLY A 195 3.15 -1.19 8.34
N THR A 196 4.30 -0.80 8.89
CA THR A 196 4.93 -1.54 10.01
C THR A 196 4.14 -1.44 11.30
N MET A 197 3.56 -0.27 11.61
CA MET A 197 2.66 -0.08 12.75
C MET A 197 1.45 -1.00 12.67
N LEU A 198 0.74 -0.98 11.53
CA LEU A 198 -0.51 -1.70 11.34
C LEU A 198 -0.33 -3.20 11.13
N SER A 199 0.79 -3.64 10.55
CA SER A 199 1.01 -5.05 10.19
C SER A 199 1.82 -5.82 11.24
N PHE A 200 2.72 -5.15 11.96
CA PHE A 200 3.63 -5.81 12.90
C PHE A 200 3.37 -5.38 14.34
N ILE A 201 3.44 -4.07 14.62
CA ILE A 201 3.54 -3.60 16.01
C ILE A 201 2.20 -3.63 16.74
N TRP A 202 1.15 -3.01 16.18
CA TRP A 202 -0.15 -2.95 16.84
C TRP A 202 -0.84 -4.31 16.99
N PRO A 203 -0.88 -5.19 15.97
CA PRO A 203 -1.50 -6.51 16.12
C PRO A 203 -0.84 -7.34 17.23
N CYS A 204 0.50 -7.45 17.23
CA CYS A 204 1.22 -8.20 18.26
C CYS A 204 1.09 -7.54 19.64
N TYR A 205 1.10 -6.21 19.72
CA TYR A 205 0.89 -5.50 20.99
C TYR A 205 -0.50 -5.78 21.58
N PHE A 206 -1.56 -5.71 20.75
CA PHE A 206 -2.91 -6.00 21.19
C PHE A 206 -3.09 -7.48 21.54
N HIS A 207 -2.49 -8.38 20.75
CA HIS A 207 -2.50 -9.82 21.02
C HIS A 207 -1.86 -10.13 22.39
N LEU A 208 -0.66 -9.59 22.66
CA LEU A 208 0.00 -9.68 23.96
C LEU A 208 -0.87 -9.09 25.07
N LYS A 209 -1.46 -7.91 24.89
CA LYS A 209 -2.24 -7.24 25.94
C LYS A 209 -3.54 -7.97 26.29
N LEU A 210 -4.21 -8.56 25.29
CA LEU A 210 -5.53 -9.18 25.46
C LEU A 210 -5.45 -10.67 25.84
N LYS A 211 -4.43 -11.40 25.38
CA LYS A 211 -4.36 -12.87 25.51
C LYS A 211 -3.16 -13.37 26.30
N ARG A 212 -2.36 -12.49 26.94
CA ARG A 212 -1.10 -12.86 27.63
C ARG A 212 -1.20 -14.09 28.52
N SER A 213 -2.25 -14.16 29.34
CA SER A 213 -2.42 -15.18 30.38
C SER A 213 -2.72 -16.57 29.83
N THR A 214 -3.19 -16.66 28.58
CA THR A 214 -3.60 -17.91 27.94
C THR A 214 -2.59 -18.39 26.88
N MET A 215 -1.49 -17.69 26.69
CA MET A 215 -0.52 -17.95 25.62
C MET A 215 0.69 -18.75 26.08
N ASP A 216 1.22 -19.56 25.17
CA ASP A 216 2.50 -20.22 25.36
C ASP A 216 3.66 -19.21 25.36
N SER A 217 4.73 -19.54 26.08
CA SER A 217 5.92 -18.69 26.18
C SER A 217 6.58 -18.45 24.81
N LYS A 218 6.47 -19.42 23.88
CA LYS A 218 6.99 -19.27 22.51
C LYS A 218 6.22 -18.23 21.71
N THR A 219 4.88 -18.23 21.79
CA THR A 219 4.04 -17.24 21.11
C THR A 219 4.33 -15.84 21.62
N ILE A 220 4.49 -15.69 22.94
CA ILE A 220 4.87 -14.42 23.56
C ILE A 220 6.24 -13.94 23.05
N ALA A 221 7.23 -14.83 22.99
CA ALA A 221 8.56 -14.49 22.46
C ALA A 221 8.52 -14.09 20.98
N LEU A 222 7.69 -14.78 20.18
CA LEU A 222 7.49 -14.49 18.77
C LEU A 222 6.83 -13.10 18.58
N ASP A 223 5.81 -12.76 19.35
CA ASP A 223 5.17 -11.43 19.29
C ASP A 223 6.16 -10.31 19.63
N TYR A 224 6.98 -10.47 20.67
CA TYR A 224 8.03 -9.51 21.00
C TYR A 224 9.08 -9.40 19.90
N PHE A 225 9.45 -10.51 19.27
CA PHE A 225 10.39 -10.53 18.15
C PHE A 225 9.83 -9.79 16.92
N ILE A 226 8.54 -9.99 16.58
CA ILE A 226 7.88 -9.27 15.49
C ILE A 226 7.83 -7.76 15.79
N ILE A 227 7.49 -7.37 17.02
CA ILE A 227 7.47 -5.96 17.42
C ILE A 227 8.86 -5.34 17.26
N PHE A 228 9.92 -6.02 17.72
CA PHE A 228 11.29 -5.57 17.58
C PHE A 228 11.69 -5.38 16.10
N LEU A 229 11.41 -6.37 15.25
CA LEU A 229 11.64 -6.29 13.81
C LEU A 229 10.89 -5.14 13.16
N GLY A 230 9.61 -4.96 13.53
CA GLY A 230 8.78 -3.85 13.06
C GLY A 230 9.37 -2.50 13.42
N PHE A 231 9.92 -2.34 14.63
CA PHE A 231 10.59 -1.11 15.06
C PHE A 231 11.88 -0.88 14.28
N LEU A 232 12.70 -1.93 14.15
CA LEU A 232 13.98 -1.86 13.44
C LEU A 232 13.78 -1.46 11.97
N PHE A 233 12.91 -2.17 11.24
CA PHE A 233 12.63 -1.87 9.84
C PHE A 233 11.85 -0.57 9.66
N GLY A 234 10.94 -0.25 10.58
CA GLY A 234 10.20 1.01 10.53
C GLY A 234 11.14 2.22 10.68
N ILE A 235 12.03 2.20 11.67
CA ILE A 235 12.99 3.28 11.90
C ILE A 235 13.93 3.43 10.69
N ILE A 236 14.58 2.33 10.28
CA ILE A 236 15.53 2.37 9.15
C ILE A 236 14.82 2.85 7.88
N GLY A 237 13.65 2.27 7.56
CA GLY A 237 12.90 2.63 6.36
C GLY A 237 12.40 4.08 6.36
N ILE A 238 12.01 4.64 7.52
CA ILE A 238 11.65 6.05 7.65
C ILE A 238 12.86 6.96 7.42
N PHE A 239 14.01 6.64 8.01
CA PHE A 239 15.22 7.43 7.83
C PHE A 239 15.70 7.41 6.37
N ASP A 240 15.78 6.23 5.75
CA ASP A 240 16.28 6.09 4.38
C ASP A 240 15.30 6.66 3.35
N SER A 241 14.00 6.35 3.47
CA SER A 241 12.99 6.91 2.57
C SER A 241 12.84 8.42 2.77
N GLY A 242 12.96 8.90 4.01
CA GLY A 242 12.91 10.33 4.34
C GLY A 242 14.10 11.09 3.77
N ASN A 243 15.31 10.56 3.93
CA ASN A 243 16.52 11.12 3.32
C ASN A 243 16.44 11.11 1.79
N ALA A 244 15.95 10.02 1.20
CA ALA A 244 15.74 9.92 -0.24
C ALA A 244 14.71 10.95 -0.74
N LEU A 245 13.64 11.17 0.02
CA LEU A 245 12.62 12.18 -0.30
C LEU A 245 13.20 13.60 -0.21
N ILE A 246 13.96 13.92 0.84
CA ILE A 246 14.62 15.23 0.98
C ILE A 246 15.60 15.47 -0.16
N LYS A 247 16.43 14.47 -0.52
CA LYS A 247 17.33 14.55 -1.68
C LYS A 247 16.54 14.80 -2.97
N ALA A 248 15.43 14.09 -3.18
CA ALA A 248 14.58 14.29 -4.35
C ALA A 248 14.00 15.71 -4.44
N PHE A 249 13.59 16.30 -3.32
CA PHE A 249 13.14 17.70 -3.29
C PHE A 249 14.29 18.69 -3.50
N ALA A 250 15.49 18.41 -2.98
CA ALA A 250 16.65 19.28 -3.09
C ALA A 250 17.26 19.33 -4.50
N ILE A 251 17.16 18.23 -5.25
CA ILE A 251 17.67 18.13 -6.63
C ILE A 251 16.73 18.83 -7.63
N GLY A 252 15.52 19.20 -7.19
CA GLY A 252 14.48 19.82 -8.02
C GLY A 252 13.69 18.78 -8.79
N LEU A 253 12.37 19.03 -8.94
CA LEU A 253 11.44 18.16 -9.67
C LEU A 253 11.93 17.93 -11.10
N PRO A 254 12.33 16.71 -11.50
CA PRO A 254 12.49 16.38 -12.90
C PRO A 254 11.08 16.12 -13.42
N PHE A 255 10.44 17.16 -13.96
CA PHE A 255 9.25 16.96 -14.79
C PHE A 255 9.65 16.28 -16.11
#